data_AF-A0A6J7U5Q5-F1
#
_entry.id   AF-A0A6J7U5Q5-F1
#
_cell.length_a   1.000
_cell.length_b   1.000
_cell.length_c   1.000
_cell.angle_alpha   90.00
_cell.angle_beta   90.00
_cell.angle_gamma   90.00
#
_symmetry.space_group_name_H-M   'P 1'
#
loop_
_entity.id
_entity.type
_entity.pdbx_description
1 polymer ?
#
loop_
_entity_poly.entity_id
_entity_poly.type
_entity_poly.pdbx_seq_one_letter_code
_entity_poly.pdbx_strand_id
1 'polypeptide(L)'
;MNQRRQVRPWVPGDLAAQRMVNATIELLRERRFSDVSTREIADRAGLYKQLISRHFGSLDGLFIDVVHELLVRGLGGFDGTQASLEASREDLEMRSRLIAWLVTSGVDPLSIVPEADQDMFRELMRSRVPALATDIPERATNALSSIVGLLNQARAVFVPTIHGVTPQDADDVQMLLAYLLSHLGEAAEQLGWK
;
A
#
# COMPACT_ATOMS: atom_id res chain seq x y z
N MET A 1 28.31 32.54 18.53
CA MET A 1 27.84 31.18 18.93
C MET A 1 28.03 30.26 17.74
N ASN A 2 28.96 29.30 17.84
CA ASN A 2 29.32 28.40 16.73
C ASN A 2 28.42 27.16 16.82
N GLN A 3 27.43 27.01 15.94
CA GLN A 3 26.62 25.79 15.85
C GLN A 3 27.53 24.63 15.48
N ARG A 4 27.80 23.73 16.43
CA ARG A 4 28.52 22.48 16.16
C ARG A 4 27.76 21.75 15.05
N ARG A 5 28.41 21.51 13.90
CA ARG A 5 27.90 20.62 12.85
C ARG A 5 27.53 19.29 13.49
N GLN A 6 26.25 19.01 13.63
CA GLN A 6 25.76 17.74 14.13
C GLN A 6 26.09 16.70 13.05
N VAL A 7 27.08 15.86 13.32
CA VAL A 7 27.51 14.81 12.39
C VAL A 7 26.39 13.77 12.34
N ARG A 8 25.73 13.63 11.20
CA ARG A 8 24.69 12.61 11.03
C ARG A 8 25.38 11.24 11.04
N PRO A 9 24.87 10.26 11.82
CA PRO A 9 25.50 8.96 11.97
C PRO A 9 25.50 8.20 10.64
N TRP A 10 26.55 7.40 10.42
CA TRP A 10 26.56 6.44 9.31
C TRP A 10 25.54 5.33 9.58
N VAL A 11 24.73 5.02 8.57
CA VAL A 11 23.70 3.98 8.61
C VAL A 11 23.89 3.11 7.35
N PRO A 12 23.84 1.77 7.46
CA PRO A 12 23.85 0.89 6.29
C PRO A 12 22.79 1.28 5.25
N GLY A 13 23.07 1.04 3.97
CA GLY A 13 22.25 1.52 2.85
C GLY A 13 20.77 1.17 2.96
N ASP A 14 20.45 -0.10 3.23
CA ASP A 14 19.06 -0.58 3.30
C ASP A 14 18.32 0.01 4.52
N LEU A 15 19.01 0.11 5.66
CA LEU A 15 18.48 0.76 6.85
C LEU A 15 18.26 2.27 6.63
N ALA A 16 19.11 2.91 5.84
CA ALA A 16 18.93 4.32 5.48
C ALA A 16 17.74 4.51 4.54
N ALA A 17 17.56 3.62 3.56
CA ALA A 17 16.41 3.63 2.67
C ALA A 17 15.10 3.44 3.45
N GLN A 18 15.03 2.42 4.31
CA GLN A 18 13.83 2.18 5.14
C GLN A 18 13.50 3.37 6.04
N ARG A 19 14.51 4.02 6.64
CA ARG A 19 14.28 5.23 7.46
C ARG A 19 13.71 6.39 6.64
N MET A 20 14.15 6.57 5.40
CA MET A 20 13.58 7.59 4.51
C MET A 20 12.14 7.27 4.15
N VAL A 21 11.83 6.02 3.84
CA VAL A 21 10.46 5.56 3.58
C VAL A 21 9.56 5.82 4.78
N ASN A 22 9.98 5.42 5.98
CA ASN A 22 9.22 5.64 7.22
C ASN A 22 8.97 7.12 7.51
N ALA A 23 10.02 7.95 7.42
CA ALA A 23 9.91 9.39 7.62
C ALA A 23 8.98 10.04 6.58
N THR A 24 8.97 9.52 5.35
CA THR A 24 8.07 9.99 4.29
C THR A 24 6.63 9.63 4.61
N ILE A 25 6.33 8.39 5.02
CA ILE A 25 4.97 7.98 5.45
C ILE A 25 4.45 8.89 6.57
N GLU A 26 5.28 9.15 7.59
CA GLU A 26 4.91 10.06 8.68
C GLU A 26 4.55 11.46 8.18
N LEU A 27 5.37 12.04 7.30
CA LEU A 27 5.11 13.37 6.74
C LEU A 27 3.85 13.40 5.85
N LEU A 28 3.60 12.34 5.07
CA LEU A 28 2.40 12.24 4.22
C LEU A 28 1.11 12.04 5.01
N ARG A 29 1.19 11.55 6.27
CA ARG A 29 0.06 11.56 7.22
C ARG A 29 -0.24 12.95 7.75
N GLU A 30 0.78 13.78 7.90
CA GLU A 30 0.68 15.13 8.47
C GLU A 30 0.32 16.21 7.43
N ARG A 31 0.65 15.99 6.15
CA ARG A 31 0.66 17.05 5.12
C ARG A 31 0.16 16.57 3.77
N ARG A 32 -0.18 17.53 2.90
CA ARG A 32 -0.50 17.26 1.48
C ARG A 32 0.76 16.79 0.75
N PHE A 33 0.60 15.88 -0.20
CA PHE A 33 1.72 15.28 -0.93
C PHE A 33 2.57 16.32 -1.68
N SER A 34 1.93 17.36 -2.24
CA SER A 34 2.60 18.48 -2.93
C SER A 34 3.48 19.34 -2.03
N ASP A 35 3.25 19.31 -0.71
CA ASP A 35 3.89 20.19 0.26
C ASP A 35 5.10 19.52 0.93
N VAL A 36 5.37 18.25 0.62
CA VAL A 36 6.48 17.48 1.21
C VAL A 36 7.73 17.60 0.34
N SER A 37 8.83 18.08 0.92
CA SER A 37 10.10 18.22 0.22
C SER A 37 11.13 17.16 0.63
N THR A 38 12.06 16.87 -0.29
CA THR A 38 13.25 16.03 -0.04
C THR A 38 14.10 16.50 1.15
N ARG A 39 14.08 17.80 1.47
CA ARG A 39 14.80 18.35 2.64
C ARG A 39 14.10 17.95 3.94
N GLU A 40 12.78 18.14 4.01
CA GLU A 40 11.99 17.81 5.20
C GLU A 40 12.03 16.31 5.49
N ILE A 41 11.93 15.47 4.47
CA ILE A 41 12.08 14.02 4.60
C ILE A 41 13.45 13.67 5.21
N ALA A 42 14.53 14.22 4.64
CA ALA A 42 15.88 13.94 5.10
C ALA A 42 16.11 14.41 6.54
N ASP A 43 15.56 15.58 6.90
CA ASP A 43 15.63 16.12 8.25
C ASP A 43 14.82 15.25 9.24
N ARG A 44 13.61 14.80 8.86
CA ARG A 44 12.79 13.87 9.66
C ARG A 44 13.46 12.51 9.85
N ALA A 45 14.08 11.97 8.82
CA ALA A 45 14.81 10.71 8.87
C ALA A 45 16.16 10.81 9.62
N GLY A 46 16.64 12.03 9.90
CA GLY A 46 17.97 12.26 10.46
C GLY A 46 19.12 11.91 9.50
N LEU A 47 18.87 11.94 8.20
CA LEU A 47 19.76 11.44 7.13
C LEU A 47 20.08 12.52 6.10
N TYR A 48 21.13 12.35 5.30
CA TYR A 48 21.52 13.33 4.27
C TYR A 48 20.57 13.31 3.06
N LYS A 49 20.16 14.48 2.56
CA LYS A 49 19.26 14.60 1.38
C LYS A 49 19.82 13.89 0.14
N GLN A 50 21.15 13.84 -0.03
CA GLN A 50 21.79 13.17 -1.17
C GLN A 50 21.47 11.67 -1.22
N LEU A 51 21.11 11.06 -0.09
CA LEU A 51 20.69 9.66 -0.05
C LEU A 51 19.41 9.43 -0.84
N ILE A 52 18.54 10.43 -0.99
CA ILE A 52 17.32 10.27 -1.79
C ILE A 52 17.67 10.01 -3.25
N SER A 53 18.53 10.86 -3.83
CA SER A 53 19.00 10.67 -5.21
C SER A 53 19.80 9.37 -5.38
N ARG A 54 20.58 8.98 -4.36
CA ARG A 54 21.39 7.75 -4.40
C ARG A 54 20.56 6.46 -4.35
N HIS A 55 19.52 6.41 -3.52
CA HIS A 55 18.76 5.18 -3.27
C HIS A 55 17.49 5.09 -4.13
N PHE A 56 16.85 6.24 -4.41
CA PHE A 56 15.54 6.28 -5.07
C PHE A 56 15.57 7.02 -6.40
N GLY A 57 16.69 7.66 -6.75
CA GLY A 57 16.83 8.48 -7.98
C GLY A 57 16.15 9.84 -7.89
N SER A 58 14.90 9.90 -7.42
CA SER A 58 14.09 11.13 -7.33
C SER A 58 13.16 11.11 -6.10
N LEU A 59 12.41 12.20 -5.90
CA LEU A 59 11.32 12.22 -4.91
C LEU A 59 10.19 11.27 -5.31
N ASP A 60 9.85 11.22 -6.60
CA ASP A 60 8.82 10.32 -7.13
C ASP A 60 9.24 8.86 -6.92
N GLY A 61 10.52 8.52 -7.15
CA GLY A 61 11.04 7.17 -6.86
C GLY A 61 10.91 6.79 -5.38
N LEU A 62 11.13 7.73 -4.48
CA LEU A 62 10.90 7.49 -3.04
C LEU A 62 9.40 7.32 -2.73
N PHE A 63 8.52 8.07 -3.40
CA PHE A 63 7.08 7.90 -3.24
C PHE A 63 6.59 6.55 -3.80
N ILE A 64 7.20 6.03 -4.86
CA ILE A 64 6.96 4.67 -5.37
C ILE A 64 7.36 3.63 -4.31
N ASP A 65 8.53 3.74 -3.70
CA ASP A 65 8.94 2.85 -2.59
C ASP A 65 7.97 2.93 -1.40
N VAL A 66 7.42 4.12 -1.12
CA VAL A 66 6.37 4.30 -0.10
C VAL A 66 5.07 3.59 -0.50
N VAL A 67 4.67 3.61 -1.78
CA VAL A 67 3.51 2.85 -2.27
C VAL A 67 3.66 1.35 -2.01
N HIS A 68 4.86 0.81 -2.20
CA HIS A 68 5.18 -0.59 -1.92
C HIS A 68 5.14 -0.89 -0.41
N GLU A 69 5.80 -0.07 0.41
CA GLU A 69 5.81 -0.25 1.86
C GLU A 69 4.40 -0.20 2.46
N LEU A 70 3.55 0.73 2.00
CA LEU A 70 2.16 0.82 2.47
C LEU A 70 1.33 -0.41 2.10
N LEU A 71 1.64 -1.08 0.99
CA LEU A 71 1.01 -2.36 0.65
C LEU A 71 1.40 -3.45 1.65
N VAL A 72 2.70 -3.55 1.93
CA VAL A 72 3.24 -4.55 2.87
C VAL A 72 2.68 -4.33 4.26
N ARG A 73 2.60 -3.08 4.75
CA ARG A 73 1.98 -2.76 6.05
C ARG A 73 0.49 -3.02 6.06
N GLY A 74 -0.21 -2.55 5.04
CA GLY A 74 -1.66 -2.70 4.90
C GLY A 74 -2.13 -4.15 4.87
N LEU A 75 -1.30 -5.06 4.34
CA LEU A 75 -1.60 -6.50 4.33
C LEU A 75 -0.95 -7.26 5.49
N GLY A 76 0.15 -6.74 6.05
CA GLY A 76 0.93 -7.39 7.09
C GLY A 76 0.52 -7.06 8.52
N GLY A 77 -0.20 -5.94 8.73
CA GLY A 77 -0.51 -5.39 10.05
C GLY A 77 -1.65 -6.08 10.80
N PHE A 78 -2.48 -6.90 10.14
CA PHE A 78 -3.68 -7.46 10.75
C PHE A 78 -3.39 -8.65 11.68
N ASP A 79 -3.63 -8.45 12.97
CA ASP A 79 -3.51 -9.47 14.03
C ASP A 79 -4.87 -10.00 14.51
N GLY A 80 -5.95 -9.67 13.80
CA GLY A 80 -7.33 -10.02 14.18
C GLY A 80 -8.05 -8.96 15.02
N THR A 81 -7.35 -7.95 15.52
CA THR A 81 -7.97 -6.87 16.30
C THR A 81 -8.59 -5.78 15.42
N GLN A 82 -9.58 -5.06 15.97
CA GLN A 82 -10.19 -3.92 15.26
C GLN A 82 -9.17 -2.81 15.00
N ALA A 83 -8.29 -2.52 15.97
CA ALA A 83 -7.27 -1.48 15.82
C ALA A 83 -6.27 -1.80 14.68
N SER A 84 -5.86 -3.06 14.54
CA SER A 84 -4.98 -3.46 13.45
C SER A 84 -5.67 -3.44 12.09
N LEU A 85 -6.97 -3.73 12.04
CA LEU A 85 -7.79 -3.59 10.84
C LEU A 85 -7.90 -2.12 10.40
N GLU A 86 -8.13 -1.21 11.35
CA GLU A 86 -8.20 0.23 11.09
C GLU A 86 -6.86 0.76 10.56
N ALA A 87 -5.74 0.44 11.21
CA ALA A 87 -4.41 0.81 10.74
C ALA A 87 -4.11 0.26 9.33
N SER A 88 -4.49 -1.00 9.07
CA SER A 88 -4.35 -1.63 7.75
C SER A 88 -5.13 -0.86 6.67
N ARG A 89 -6.37 -0.44 7.00
CA ARG A 89 -7.22 0.35 6.09
C ARG A 89 -6.62 1.73 5.82
N GLU A 90 -6.07 2.40 6.82
CA GLU A 90 -5.43 3.70 6.67
C GLU A 90 -4.21 3.63 5.73
N ASP A 91 -3.37 2.60 5.86
CA ASP A 91 -2.21 2.42 4.99
C ASP A 91 -2.63 2.13 3.54
N LEU A 92 -3.63 1.27 3.31
CA LEU A 92 -4.16 0.98 1.98
C LEU A 92 -4.85 2.20 1.35
N GLU A 93 -5.52 3.02 2.15
CA GLU A 93 -6.12 4.27 1.70
C GLU A 93 -5.06 5.29 1.28
N MET A 94 -4.05 5.50 2.12
CA MET A 94 -2.92 6.38 1.79
C MET A 94 -2.21 5.91 0.52
N ARG A 95 -1.95 4.60 0.38
CA ARG A 95 -1.33 4.01 -0.80
C ARG A 95 -2.08 4.40 -2.06
N SER A 96 -3.39 4.19 -2.06
CA SER A 96 -4.23 4.43 -3.23
C SER A 96 -4.32 5.91 -3.60
N ARG A 97 -4.40 6.80 -2.59
CA ARG A 97 -4.33 8.25 -2.81
C ARG A 97 -2.98 8.68 -3.39
N LEU A 98 -1.88 8.09 -2.91
CA LEU A 98 -0.54 8.39 -3.40
C LEU A 98 -0.34 7.91 -4.85
N ILE A 99 -0.84 6.72 -5.19
CA ILE A 99 -0.88 6.23 -6.59
C ILE A 99 -1.63 7.23 -7.47
N ALA A 100 -2.85 7.61 -7.07
CA ALA A 100 -3.65 8.56 -7.85
C ALA A 100 -2.90 9.89 -8.05
N TRP A 101 -2.27 10.41 -7.00
CA TRP A 101 -1.49 11.64 -7.08
C TRP A 101 -0.28 11.51 -8.03
N LEU A 102 0.50 10.43 -7.93
CA LEU A 102 1.65 10.17 -8.79
C LEU A 102 1.23 10.11 -10.26
N VAL A 103 0.14 9.39 -10.57
CA VAL A 103 -0.42 9.31 -11.93
C VAL A 103 -0.83 10.70 -12.43
N THR A 104 -1.55 11.48 -11.63
CA THR A 104 -1.95 12.85 -12.02
C THR A 104 -0.78 13.82 -12.13
N SER A 105 0.35 13.51 -11.49
CA SER A 105 1.59 14.27 -11.56
C SER A 105 2.47 13.87 -12.76
N GLY A 106 2.04 12.90 -13.56
CA GLY A 106 2.71 12.48 -14.80
C GLY A 106 3.69 11.32 -14.64
N VAL A 107 3.70 10.64 -13.48
CA VAL A 107 4.48 9.41 -13.31
C VAL A 107 3.81 8.27 -14.08
N ASP A 108 4.60 7.48 -14.81
CA ASP A 108 4.12 6.34 -15.57
C ASP A 108 3.45 5.31 -14.62
N PRO A 109 2.15 5.01 -14.77
CA PRO A 109 1.45 4.04 -13.93
C PRO A 109 2.17 2.68 -13.83
N LEU A 110 2.81 2.23 -14.91
CA LEU A 110 3.50 0.93 -14.93
C LEU A 110 4.78 0.91 -14.11
N SER A 111 5.38 2.07 -13.84
CA SER A 111 6.53 2.19 -12.93
C SER A 111 6.13 2.22 -11.44
N ILE A 112 4.88 2.55 -11.13
CA ILE A 112 4.37 2.66 -9.75
C ILE A 112 3.98 1.30 -9.19
N VAL A 113 3.39 0.43 -10.02
CA VAL A 113 2.94 -0.90 -9.63
C VAL A 113 3.49 -1.93 -10.63
N PRO A 114 4.75 -2.36 -10.47
CA PRO A 114 5.35 -3.36 -11.34
C PRO A 114 4.66 -4.73 -11.16
N GLU A 115 4.84 -5.65 -12.09
CA GLU A 115 4.26 -7.01 -12.01
C GLU A 115 4.65 -7.74 -10.72
N ALA A 116 5.88 -7.51 -10.21
CA ALA A 116 6.36 -8.05 -8.95
C ALA A 116 5.47 -7.67 -7.75
N ASP A 117 4.84 -6.50 -7.78
CA ASP A 117 3.89 -6.06 -6.75
C ASP A 117 2.60 -6.86 -6.78
N GLN A 118 2.17 -7.31 -7.96
CA GLN A 118 0.98 -8.15 -8.12
C GLN A 118 1.23 -9.55 -7.56
N ASP A 119 2.41 -10.10 -7.82
CA ASP A 119 2.81 -11.40 -7.27
C ASP A 119 2.99 -11.33 -5.75
N MET A 120 3.63 -10.28 -5.25
CA MET A 120 3.73 -10.01 -3.81
C MET A 120 2.36 -9.86 -3.17
N PHE A 121 1.44 -9.12 -3.80
CA PHE A 121 0.07 -8.97 -3.32
C PHE A 121 -0.64 -10.33 -3.23
N ARG A 122 -0.54 -11.18 -4.26
CA ARG A 122 -1.12 -12.53 -4.26
C ARG A 122 -0.54 -13.39 -3.14
N GLU A 123 0.77 -13.36 -2.95
CA GLU A 123 1.44 -14.15 -1.91
C GLU A 123 1.10 -13.67 -0.50
N LEU A 124 1.05 -12.36 -0.28
CA LEU A 124 0.58 -11.78 0.98
C LEU A 124 -0.87 -12.16 1.24
N MET A 125 -1.75 -12.12 0.24
CA MET A 125 -3.14 -12.54 0.40
C MET A 125 -3.27 -14.02 0.74
N ARG A 126 -2.52 -14.90 0.06
CA ARG A 126 -2.51 -16.34 0.33
C ARG A 126 -2.00 -16.67 1.73
N SER A 127 -0.91 -16.05 2.16
CA SER A 127 -0.31 -16.30 3.48
C SER A 127 -1.17 -15.77 4.65
N ARG A 128 -2.05 -14.78 4.40
CA ARG A 128 -2.80 -14.08 5.46
C ARG A 128 -4.26 -14.42 5.55
N VAL A 129 -4.87 -14.90 4.46
CA VAL A 129 -6.26 -15.33 4.46
C VAL A 129 -6.28 -16.85 4.55
N PRO A 130 -6.60 -17.45 5.72
CA PRO A 130 -6.55 -18.91 5.88
C PRO A 130 -7.42 -19.66 4.88
N ALA A 131 -8.55 -19.08 4.47
CA ALA A 131 -9.41 -19.62 3.43
C ALA A 131 -8.72 -19.70 2.05
N LEU A 132 -7.70 -18.89 1.76
CA LEU A 132 -6.92 -18.93 0.53
C LEU A 132 -5.68 -19.84 0.64
N ALA A 133 -5.33 -20.27 1.85
CA ALA A 133 -4.21 -21.16 2.12
C ALA A 133 -4.59 -22.65 2.04
N THR A 134 -5.88 -22.97 1.91
CA THR A 134 -6.38 -24.33 1.66
C THR A 134 -6.33 -24.68 0.17
N ASP A 135 -6.67 -25.92 -0.19
CA ASP A 135 -6.59 -26.54 -1.53
C ASP A 135 -7.60 -25.93 -2.53
N ILE A 136 -7.62 -24.60 -2.64
CA ILE A 136 -8.44 -23.84 -3.56
C ILE A 136 -7.68 -23.71 -4.89
N PRO A 137 -8.35 -23.95 -6.03
CA PRO A 137 -7.79 -23.73 -7.35
C PRO A 137 -7.10 -22.38 -7.49
N GLU A 138 -5.88 -22.37 -8.03
CA GLU A 138 -5.07 -21.15 -8.20
C GLU A 138 -5.83 -20.05 -8.96
N ARG A 139 -6.63 -20.46 -9.96
CA ARG A 139 -7.47 -19.56 -10.75
C ARG A 139 -8.50 -18.80 -9.90
N ALA A 140 -9.13 -19.48 -8.94
CA ALA A 140 -10.13 -18.85 -8.07
C ALA A 140 -9.47 -17.87 -7.08
N THR A 141 -8.33 -18.26 -6.52
CA THR A 141 -7.51 -17.39 -5.66
C THR A 141 -7.06 -16.14 -6.41
N ASN A 142 -6.56 -16.28 -7.64
CA ASN A 142 -6.13 -15.15 -8.46
C ASN A 142 -7.28 -14.18 -8.80
N ALA A 143 -8.45 -14.72 -9.13
CA ALA A 143 -9.64 -13.91 -9.40
C ALA A 143 -10.07 -13.12 -8.16
N LEU A 144 -10.11 -13.76 -6.99
CA LEU A 144 -10.52 -13.09 -5.77
C LEU A 144 -9.51 -12.05 -5.30
N SER A 145 -8.19 -12.35 -5.35
CA SER A 145 -7.15 -11.35 -5.11
C SER A 145 -7.32 -10.13 -6.02
N SER A 146 -7.66 -10.35 -7.30
CA SER A 146 -7.92 -9.24 -8.23
C SER A 146 -9.12 -8.39 -7.82
N ILE A 147 -10.23 -9.01 -7.39
CA ILE A 147 -11.41 -8.30 -6.87
C ILE A 147 -11.04 -7.47 -5.63
N VAL A 148 -10.35 -8.07 -4.66
CA VAL A 148 -9.89 -7.37 -3.44
C VAL A 148 -9.00 -6.18 -3.79
N GLY A 149 -8.05 -6.37 -4.69
CA GLY A 149 -7.13 -5.32 -5.15
C GLY A 149 -7.86 -4.15 -5.83
N LEU A 150 -8.84 -4.47 -6.69
CA LEU A 150 -9.67 -3.47 -7.38
C LEU A 150 -10.55 -2.69 -6.40
N LEU A 151 -11.20 -3.38 -5.46
CA LEU A 151 -12.06 -2.75 -4.46
C LEU A 151 -11.29 -1.79 -3.57
N ASN A 152 -10.11 -2.19 -3.08
CA ASN A 152 -9.29 -1.32 -2.23
C ASN A 152 -8.80 -0.06 -2.98
N GLN A 153 -8.39 -0.22 -4.24
CA GLN A 153 -8.00 0.92 -5.09
C GLN A 153 -9.20 1.84 -5.39
N ALA A 154 -10.36 1.26 -5.69
CA ALA A 154 -11.56 2.03 -5.99
C ALA A 154 -12.05 2.82 -4.78
N ARG A 155 -11.97 2.23 -3.57
CA ARG A 155 -12.47 2.86 -2.34
C ARG A 155 -11.80 4.20 -2.04
N ALA A 156 -10.48 4.24 -2.12
CA ALA A 156 -9.72 5.42 -1.70
C ALA A 156 -9.76 6.58 -2.71
N VAL A 157 -9.97 6.28 -3.99
CA VAL A 157 -9.95 7.29 -5.06
C VAL A 157 -11.36 7.72 -5.43
N PHE A 158 -12.30 6.77 -5.47
CA PHE A 158 -13.60 6.99 -6.08
C PHE A 158 -14.75 6.98 -5.09
N VAL A 159 -14.75 6.26 -3.96
CA VAL A 159 -15.98 6.16 -3.12
C VAL A 159 -16.60 7.50 -2.69
N PRO A 160 -15.84 8.58 -2.41
CA PRO A 160 -16.45 9.90 -2.18
C PRO A 160 -17.12 10.53 -3.41
N THR A 161 -16.80 10.05 -4.61
CA THR A 161 -17.21 10.58 -5.92
C THR A 161 -18.00 9.59 -6.78
N ILE A 162 -18.14 8.32 -6.39
CA ILE A 162 -19.03 7.37 -7.08
C ILE A 162 -20.46 7.80 -6.78
N HIS A 163 -21.09 8.42 -7.78
CA HIS A 163 -22.53 8.69 -7.75
C HIS A 163 -23.29 7.39 -7.47
N GLY A 164 -24.07 7.38 -6.38
CA GLY A 164 -24.98 6.28 -6.04
C GLY A 164 -24.43 5.23 -5.08
N VAL A 165 -23.21 5.37 -4.55
CA VAL A 165 -22.68 4.50 -3.48
C VAL A 165 -22.87 5.20 -2.13
N THR A 166 -23.71 4.62 -1.29
CA THR A 166 -23.95 5.03 0.09
C THR A 166 -22.94 4.38 1.04
N PRO A 167 -22.79 4.87 2.29
CA PRO A 167 -22.02 4.17 3.32
C PRO A 167 -22.50 2.72 3.52
N GLN A 168 -23.81 2.47 3.41
CA GLN A 168 -24.38 1.13 3.51
C GLN A 168 -23.89 0.22 2.37
N ASP A 169 -23.84 0.73 1.14
CA ASP A 169 -23.33 -0.04 0.00
C ASP A 169 -21.86 -0.44 0.19
N ALA A 170 -21.05 0.43 0.82
CA ALA A 170 -19.65 0.12 1.14
C ALA A 170 -19.52 -1.01 2.17
N ASP A 171 -20.41 -1.06 3.18
CA ASP A 171 -20.45 -2.14 4.17
C ASP A 171 -20.98 -3.45 3.55
N ASP A 172 -22.01 -3.36 2.70
CA ASP A 172 -22.59 -4.52 2.01
C ASP A 172 -21.57 -5.17 1.06
N VAL A 173 -20.76 -4.38 0.35
CA VAL A 173 -19.65 -4.90 -0.48
C VAL A 173 -18.64 -5.67 0.35
N GLN A 174 -18.32 -5.20 1.57
CA GLN A 174 -17.40 -5.92 2.46
C GLN A 174 -18.01 -7.23 2.96
N MET A 175 -19.30 -7.22 3.30
CA MET A 175 -20.01 -8.42 3.74
C MET A 175 -20.10 -9.45 2.62
N LEU A 176 -20.39 -9.02 1.39
CA LEU A 176 -20.40 -9.89 0.21
C LEU A 176 -19.01 -10.47 -0.09
N LEU A 177 -17.96 -9.65 0.05
CA LEU A 177 -16.59 -10.12 -0.14
C LEU A 177 -16.20 -11.18 0.89
N ALA A 178 -16.56 -10.98 2.16
CA ALA A 178 -16.35 -11.96 3.22
C ALA A 178 -17.11 -13.27 2.96
N TYR A 179 -18.34 -13.18 2.44
CA TYR A 179 -19.12 -14.35 2.03
C TYR A 179 -18.48 -15.11 0.86
N LEU A 180 -18.04 -14.39 -0.18
CA LEU A 180 -17.35 -14.99 -1.33
C LEU A 180 -16.04 -15.68 -0.91
N LEU A 181 -15.30 -15.07 0.02
CA LEU A 181 -14.09 -15.66 0.61
C LEU A 181 -14.37 -17.00 1.28
N SER A 182 -15.45 -17.12 2.06
CA SER A 182 -15.78 -18.36 2.77
C SER A 182 -16.36 -19.46 1.88
N HIS A 183 -16.87 -19.13 0.69
CA HIS A 183 -17.46 -20.07 -0.27
C HIS A 183 -16.62 -20.23 -1.55
N LEU A 184 -15.36 -19.78 -1.53
CA LEU A 184 -14.54 -19.71 -2.74
C LEU A 184 -14.32 -21.08 -3.40
N GLY A 185 -14.18 -22.15 -2.60
CA GLY A 185 -14.06 -23.52 -3.12
C GLY A 185 -15.31 -23.98 -3.87
N GLU A 186 -16.50 -23.82 -3.27
CA GLU A 186 -17.77 -24.14 -3.92
C GLU A 186 -18.01 -23.30 -5.19
N ALA A 187 -17.67 -22.01 -5.13
CA ALA A 187 -17.75 -21.12 -6.28
C ALA A 187 -16.82 -21.58 -7.41
N ALA A 188 -15.60 -22.00 -7.09
CA ALA A 188 -14.65 -22.53 -8.06
C ALA A 188 -15.19 -23.80 -8.74
N GLU A 189 -15.75 -24.74 -7.96
CA GLU A 189 -16.37 -25.96 -8.49
C GLU A 189 -17.53 -25.65 -9.44
N GLN A 190 -18.45 -24.77 -9.05
CA GLN A 190 -19.60 -24.37 -9.88
C GLN A 190 -19.18 -23.69 -11.19
N LEU A 191 -18.08 -22.92 -11.16
CA LEU A 191 -17.51 -22.26 -12.34
C LEU A 191 -16.64 -23.20 -13.18
N GLY A 192 -16.44 -24.45 -12.75
CA GLY A 192 -15.59 -25.44 -13.42
C GLY A 192 -14.11 -25.10 -13.37
N TRP A 193 -13.68 -24.32 -12.36
CA TRP A 193 -12.29 -23.96 -12.14
C TRP A 193 -11.64 -25.05 -11.29
N LYS A 194 -10.76 -25.83 -11.90
CA LYS A 194 -9.91 -26.83 -11.25
C LYS A 194 -8.57 -26.23 -10.89
#